data_AF-A0A7X3FPH8-F1
#
_entry.id   AF-A0A7X3FPH8-F1
#
_cell.length_a   1.000
_cell.length_b   1.000
_cell.length_c   1.000
_cell.angle_alpha   90.00
_cell.angle_beta   90.00
_cell.angle_gamma   90.00
#
_symmetry.space_group_name_H-M   'P 1'
#
loop_
_entity.id
_entity.type
_entity.pdbx_description
1 polymer ?
#
loop_
_entity_poly.entity_id
_entity_poly.type
_entity_poly.pdbx_seq_one_letter_code
_entity_poly.pdbx_strand_id
1 'polypeptide(L)'
;MTPARHLALGMVLTATAGLVDAVGFIELGGYYTSFMSGNTTQGGAALVDGSWPIVLLTASLIVLFFIGSVLGNLLAISTPRWGPAAVSFAVLLGVALTLALALGGLPASQAMLVLAATAGAQNAILPMRGAVRLGATFVTGTLYMAGQDLALALRGAAPKLRWLQHLAIWFGLFGGAALGALLYRIVGVHTLFLAVAIYTAFALTHLWAGSRSAT
;
A
#
# COMPACT_ATOMS: atom_id res chain seq x y z
N MET A 1 16.89 -7.98 -14.26
CA MET A 1 16.64 -7.75 -12.81
C MET A 1 16.13 -6.34 -12.62
N THR A 2 15.45 -6.04 -11.51
CA THR A 2 15.10 -4.65 -11.16
C THR A 2 16.34 -3.90 -10.65
N PRO A 3 16.61 -2.66 -11.07
CA PRO A 3 17.76 -1.89 -10.58
C PRO A 3 17.67 -1.59 -9.07
N ALA A 4 18.80 -1.62 -8.36
CA ALA A 4 18.86 -1.53 -6.90
C ALA A 4 18.15 -0.30 -6.31
N ARG A 5 18.34 0.89 -6.92
CA ARG A 5 17.67 2.13 -6.47
C ARG A 5 16.14 2.02 -6.52
N HIS A 6 15.59 1.43 -7.58
CA HIS A 6 14.14 1.28 -7.74
C HIS A 6 13.59 0.23 -6.77
N LEU A 7 14.36 -0.85 -6.57
CA LEU A 7 14.02 -1.87 -5.58
C LEU A 7 13.98 -1.28 -4.16
N ALA A 8 14.97 -0.46 -3.79
CA ALA A 8 15.00 0.22 -2.49
C ALA A 8 13.79 1.13 -2.27
N LEU A 9 13.45 1.98 -3.24
CA LEU A 9 12.27 2.83 -3.16
C LEU A 9 10.97 2.02 -3.07
N GLY A 10 10.87 0.94 -3.85
CA GLY A 10 9.74 0.01 -3.78
C GLY A 10 9.62 -0.68 -2.43
N MET A 11 10.74 -1.12 -1.84
CA MET A 11 10.77 -1.71 -0.49
C MET A 11 10.32 -0.72 0.57
N VAL A 12 10.76 0.54 0.52
CA VAL A 12 10.32 1.56 1.48
C VAL A 12 8.82 1.79 1.38
N LEU A 13 8.27 1.98 0.16
CA LEU A 13 6.81 2.15 0.00
C LEU A 13 6.03 0.91 0.43
N THR A 14 6.49 -0.29 0.10
CA THR A 14 5.83 -1.52 0.51
C THR A 14 5.93 -1.73 2.03
N ALA A 15 7.03 -1.35 2.67
CA ALA A 15 7.12 -1.35 4.14
C ALA A 15 6.17 -0.32 4.76
N THR A 16 6.06 0.88 4.20
CA THR A 16 5.08 1.87 4.66
C THR A 16 3.64 1.38 4.48
N ALA A 17 3.34 0.68 3.38
CA ALA A 17 2.04 0.02 3.18
C ALA A 17 1.77 -0.98 4.31
N GLY A 18 2.74 -1.86 4.61
CA GLY A 18 2.60 -2.84 5.69
C GLY A 18 2.35 -2.19 7.05
N LEU A 19 3.06 -1.10 7.35
CA LEU A 19 2.87 -0.33 8.58
C LEU A 19 1.46 0.24 8.67
N VAL A 20 0.99 0.88 7.60
CA VAL A 20 -0.36 1.48 7.53
C VAL A 20 -1.44 0.42 7.60
N ASP A 21 -1.25 -0.72 6.93
CA ASP A 21 -2.18 -1.84 6.94
C ASP A 21 -2.27 -2.50 8.31
N ALA A 22 -1.17 -2.60 9.06
CA ALA A 22 -1.21 -3.08 10.44
C ALA A 22 -2.05 -2.16 11.33
N VAL A 23 -1.89 -0.84 11.21
CA VAL A 23 -2.73 0.13 11.94
C VAL A 23 -4.19 -0.03 11.56
N GLY A 24 -4.51 -0.04 10.25
CA GLY A 24 -5.88 -0.21 9.77
C GLY A 24 -6.51 -1.53 10.22
N PHE A 25 -5.76 -2.64 10.19
CA PHE A 25 -6.23 -3.95 10.64
C PHE A 25 -6.56 -3.99 12.12
N ILE A 26 -5.73 -3.38 12.97
CA ILE A 26 -5.96 -3.32 14.41
C ILE A 26 -7.17 -2.42 14.72
N GLU A 27 -7.22 -1.22 14.13
CA GLU A 27 -8.31 -0.25 14.31
C GLU A 27 -9.67 -0.79 13.85
N LEU A 28 -9.69 -1.55 12.75
CA LEU A 28 -10.92 -2.16 12.24
C LEU A 28 -11.30 -3.45 12.96
N GLY A 29 -10.45 -4.00 13.83
CA GLY A 29 -10.73 -5.26 14.53
C GLY A 29 -10.65 -6.50 13.63
N GLY A 30 -9.77 -6.49 12.62
CA GLY A 30 -9.50 -7.66 11.78
C GLY A 30 -9.88 -7.55 10.29
N TYR A 31 -10.27 -6.35 9.82
CA TYR A 31 -10.55 -6.07 8.41
C TYR A 31 -9.42 -5.29 7.76
N TYR A 32 -9.30 -5.36 6.43
CA TYR A 32 -8.09 -4.91 5.75
C TYR A 32 -8.32 -3.60 4.98
N THR A 33 -7.39 -2.65 5.08
CA THR A 33 -7.37 -1.43 4.26
C THR A 33 -6.88 -1.67 2.84
N SER A 34 -6.06 -2.70 2.61
CA SER A 34 -5.48 -3.00 1.29
C SER A 34 -5.69 -4.43 0.78
N PHE A 35 -5.96 -5.39 1.68
CA PHE A 35 -6.08 -6.81 1.32
C PHE A 35 -7.52 -7.19 0.93
N MET A 36 -7.91 -6.78 -0.28
CA MET A 36 -9.29 -6.88 -0.74
C MET A 36 -9.82 -8.31 -0.88
N SER A 37 -8.99 -9.29 -1.27
CA SER A 37 -9.40 -10.69 -1.30
C SER A 37 -9.81 -11.23 0.08
N GLY A 38 -9.16 -10.75 1.16
CA GLY A 38 -9.55 -11.05 2.53
C GLY A 38 -10.93 -10.47 2.85
N ASN A 39 -11.14 -9.18 2.57
CA ASN A 39 -12.44 -8.52 2.75
C ASN A 39 -13.55 -9.17 1.92
N THR A 40 -13.28 -9.59 0.68
CA THR A 40 -14.26 -10.29 -0.17
C THR A 40 -14.70 -11.61 0.47
N THR A 41 -13.76 -12.37 1.03
CA THR A 41 -14.07 -13.65 1.69
C THR A 41 -14.84 -13.42 2.99
N GLN A 42 -14.42 -12.46 3.81
CA GLN A 42 -15.11 -12.09 5.05
C GLN A 42 -16.53 -11.58 4.80
N GLY A 43 -16.71 -10.72 3.80
CA GLY A 43 -18.02 -10.21 3.37
C GLY A 43 -18.92 -11.30 2.81
N GLY A 44 -18.37 -12.25 2.03
CA GLY A 44 -19.11 -13.40 1.52
C GLY A 44 -19.63 -14.32 2.62
N ALA A 45 -18.80 -14.62 3.62
CA ALA A 45 -19.23 -15.39 4.79
C ALA A 45 -20.30 -14.63 5.59
N ALA A 46 -20.08 -13.35 5.87
CA ALA A 46 -21.02 -12.50 6.60
C ALA A 46 -22.37 -12.37 5.90
N LEU A 47 -22.41 -12.42 4.57
CA LEU A 47 -23.65 -12.39 3.80
C LEU A 47 -24.53 -13.62 4.08
N VAL A 48 -23.91 -14.81 4.20
CA VAL A 48 -24.62 -16.05 4.54
C VAL A 48 -25.09 -16.02 6.00
N ASP A 49 -24.26 -15.48 6.89
CA ASP A 49 -24.58 -15.35 8.32
C ASP A 49 -25.60 -14.22 8.61
N GLY A 50 -26.02 -13.44 7.60
CA GLY A 50 -26.94 -12.32 7.73
C GLY A 50 -26.35 -11.09 8.44
N SER A 51 -25.03 -11.01 8.59
CA SER A 51 -24.33 -9.92 9.28
C SER A 51 -24.09 -8.72 8.36
N TRP A 52 -25.15 -7.95 8.13
CA TRP A 52 -25.13 -6.75 7.29
C TRP A 52 -24.06 -5.71 7.65
N PRO A 53 -23.75 -5.43 8.94
CA PRO A 53 -22.69 -4.48 9.27
C PRO A 53 -21.32 -4.87 8.68
N ILE A 54 -20.99 -6.16 8.70
CA ILE A 54 -19.73 -6.67 8.14
C ILE A 54 -19.74 -6.62 6.62
N VAL A 55 -20.87 -7.01 6.00
CA VAL A 55 -21.06 -6.92 4.55
C VAL A 55 -20.86 -5.47 4.07
N LEU A 56 -21.48 -4.50 4.74
CA LEU A 56 -21.37 -3.09 4.39
C LEU A 56 -19.93 -2.59 4.59
N LEU A 57 -19.28 -2.88 5.72
CA LEU A 57 -17.91 -2.44 5.97
C LEU A 57 -16.95 -3.00 4.91
N THR A 58 -16.97 -4.30 4.66
CA THR A 58 -16.07 -4.95 3.68
C THR A 58 -16.34 -4.47 2.26
N ALA A 59 -17.61 -4.29 1.87
CA ALA A 59 -17.97 -3.71 0.58
C ALA A 59 -17.48 -2.26 0.45
N SER A 60 -17.64 -1.42 1.47
CA SER A 60 -17.15 -0.04 1.48
C SER A 60 -15.64 0.03 1.35
N LEU A 61 -14.89 -0.82 2.05
CA LEU A 61 -13.43 -0.92 1.94
C LEU A 61 -13.02 -1.28 0.50
N ILE A 62 -13.69 -2.25 -0.13
CA ILE A 62 -13.42 -2.67 -1.51
C ILE A 62 -13.72 -1.54 -2.51
N VAL A 63 -14.89 -0.91 -2.39
CA VAL A 63 -15.31 0.18 -3.29
C VAL A 63 -14.36 1.37 -3.17
N LEU A 64 -14.02 1.79 -1.95
CA LEU A 64 -13.12 2.93 -1.76
C LEU A 64 -11.68 2.62 -2.20
N PHE A 65 -11.19 1.41 -1.95
CA PHE A 65 -9.90 0.97 -2.51
C PHE A 65 -9.90 1.05 -4.04
N PHE A 66 -10.97 0.57 -4.69
CA PHE A 66 -11.09 0.62 -6.14
C PHE A 66 -11.13 2.08 -6.66
N ILE A 67 -11.96 2.94 -6.05
CA ILE A 67 -12.02 4.37 -6.38
C ILE A 67 -10.65 5.02 -6.23
N GLY A 68 -9.97 4.76 -5.10
CA GLY A 68 -8.61 5.25 -4.85
C GLY A 68 -7.61 4.80 -5.91
N SER A 69 -7.68 3.53 -6.32
CA SER A 69 -6.86 3.00 -7.41
C SER A 69 -7.15 3.70 -8.74
N VAL A 70 -8.42 3.94 -9.08
CA VAL A 70 -8.80 4.68 -10.29
C VAL A 70 -8.24 6.10 -10.25
N LEU A 71 -8.47 6.85 -9.17
CA LEU A 71 -7.99 8.22 -9.02
C LEU A 71 -6.46 8.29 -9.03
N GLY A 72 -5.78 7.38 -8.34
CA GLY A 72 -4.32 7.30 -8.34
C GLY A 72 -3.76 7.06 -9.75
N ASN A 73 -4.37 6.17 -10.53
CA ASN A 73 -3.93 5.94 -11.91
C ASN A 73 -4.25 7.12 -12.83
N LEU A 74 -5.40 7.77 -12.68
CA LEU A 74 -5.73 9.00 -13.42
C LEU A 74 -4.72 10.12 -13.14
N LEU A 75 -4.33 10.31 -11.88
CA LEU A 75 -3.29 11.25 -11.48
C LEU A 75 -1.92 10.88 -12.04
N ALA A 76 -1.57 9.58 -12.06
CA ALA A 76 -0.30 9.12 -12.60
C ALA A 76 -0.15 9.42 -14.10
N ILE A 77 -1.24 9.31 -14.87
CA ILE A 77 -1.22 9.50 -16.34
C ILE A 77 -1.56 10.93 -16.78
N SER A 78 -2.16 11.76 -15.92
CA SER A 78 -2.62 13.11 -16.29
C SER A 78 -1.48 14.03 -16.74
N THR A 79 -0.29 13.86 -16.18
CA THR A 79 0.90 14.58 -16.63
C THR A 79 2.14 13.72 -16.42
N PRO A 80 2.80 13.20 -17.48
CA PRO A 80 3.94 12.29 -17.36
C PRO A 80 5.06 12.81 -16.45
N ARG A 81 5.23 14.13 -16.41
CA ARG A 81 6.21 14.84 -15.58
C ARG A 81 5.82 14.92 -14.10
N TRP A 82 4.55 15.17 -13.79
CA TRP A 82 4.09 15.50 -12.43
C TRP A 82 3.23 14.39 -11.80
N GLY A 83 2.86 13.36 -12.56
CA GLY A 83 1.99 12.28 -12.11
C GLY A 83 2.47 11.60 -10.82
N PRO A 84 3.73 11.12 -10.72
CA PRO A 84 4.24 10.53 -9.49
C PRO A 84 4.18 11.48 -8.28
N ALA A 85 4.40 12.78 -8.50
CA ALA A 85 4.27 13.78 -7.44
C ALA A 85 2.81 13.94 -7.02
N ALA A 86 1.89 14.08 -7.98
CA ALA A 86 0.46 14.21 -7.73
C ALA A 86 -0.10 13.00 -6.95
N VAL A 87 0.27 11.78 -7.32
CA VAL A 87 -0.13 10.57 -6.58
C VAL A 87 0.47 10.56 -5.18
N SER A 88 1.76 10.91 -5.03
CA SER A 88 2.43 10.94 -3.72
C SER A 88 1.78 11.97 -2.77
N PHE A 89 1.40 13.14 -3.28
CA PHE A 89 0.65 14.14 -2.52
C PHE A 89 -0.75 13.65 -2.17
N ALA A 90 -1.48 13.03 -3.10
CA ALA A 90 -2.80 12.48 -2.82
C ALA A 90 -2.74 11.41 -1.70
N VAL A 91 -1.73 10.53 -1.74
CA VAL A 91 -1.52 9.50 -0.72
C VAL A 91 -1.13 10.12 0.62
N LEU A 92 -0.22 11.10 0.63
CA LEU A 92 0.13 11.88 1.82
C LEU A 92 -1.10 12.51 2.48
N LEU A 93 -1.93 13.20 1.69
CA LEU A 93 -3.15 13.84 2.17
C LEU A 93 -4.16 12.81 2.68
N GLY A 94 -4.29 11.67 2.03
CA GLY A 94 -5.18 10.59 2.48
C GLY A 94 -4.79 10.00 3.83
N VAL A 95 -3.49 9.76 4.07
CA VAL A 95 -2.99 9.31 5.38
C VAL A 95 -3.15 10.41 6.44
N ALA A 96 -2.81 11.66 6.12
CA ALA A 96 -2.95 12.77 7.03
C ALA A 96 -4.43 13.02 7.42
N LEU A 97 -5.34 12.90 6.45
CA LEU A 97 -6.78 13.00 6.69
C LEU A 97 -7.27 11.85 7.57
N THR A 98 -6.85 10.61 7.29
CA THR A 98 -7.19 9.45 8.15
C THR A 98 -6.78 9.71 9.61
N LEU A 99 -5.56 10.18 9.82
CA LEU A 99 -5.05 10.51 11.15
C LEU A 99 -5.86 11.64 11.80
N ALA A 100 -6.16 12.71 11.06
CA ALA A 100 -6.96 13.82 11.56
C ALA A 100 -8.38 13.39 11.97
N LEU A 101 -9.04 12.53 11.18
CA LEU A 101 -10.37 12.00 11.49
C LEU A 101 -10.34 11.13 12.74
N ALA A 102 -9.34 10.26 12.87
CA ALA A 102 -9.17 9.40 14.04
C ALA A 102 -8.93 10.22 15.32
N LEU A 103 -8.03 11.21 15.26
CA LEU A 103 -7.78 12.12 16.40
C LEU A 103 -8.98 13.04 16.70
N GLY A 104 -9.82 13.31 15.70
CA GLY A 104 -11.09 14.01 15.85
C GLY A 104 -12.22 13.17 16.46
N GLY A 105 -11.96 11.90 16.80
CA GLY A 105 -12.90 11.01 17.46
C GLY A 105 -13.89 10.30 16.54
N LEU A 106 -13.67 10.32 15.21
CA LEU A 106 -14.49 9.52 14.31
C LEU A 106 -14.25 8.02 14.56
N PRO A 107 -15.30 7.18 14.45
CA PRO A 107 -15.14 5.74 14.54
C PRO A 107 -14.15 5.19 13.51
N ALA A 108 -13.37 4.18 13.88
CA ALA A 108 -12.43 3.51 12.98
C ALA A 108 -13.09 3.01 11.68
N SER A 109 -14.33 2.52 11.77
CA SER A 109 -15.14 2.09 10.62
C SER A 109 -15.42 3.19 9.59
N GLN A 110 -15.20 4.46 9.93
CA GLN A 110 -15.32 5.60 9.03
C GLN A 110 -13.94 6.17 8.67
N ALA A 111 -13.09 6.43 9.68
CA ALA A 111 -11.76 7.02 9.46
C ALA A 111 -10.90 6.13 8.54
N MET A 112 -10.92 4.81 8.73
CA MET A 112 -10.09 3.88 7.96
C MET A 112 -10.58 3.64 6.52
N LEU A 113 -11.79 4.10 6.16
CA LEU A 113 -12.27 4.05 4.77
C LEU A 113 -11.41 4.96 3.87
N VAL A 114 -11.02 6.13 4.38
CA VAL A 114 -10.08 7.03 3.68
C VAL A 114 -8.74 6.32 3.47
N LEU A 115 -8.29 5.56 4.46
CA LEU A 115 -7.06 4.79 4.38
C LEU A 115 -7.14 3.69 3.32
N ALA A 116 -8.30 3.05 3.13
CA ALA A 116 -8.50 2.08 2.05
C ALA A 116 -8.41 2.72 0.65
N ALA A 117 -9.03 3.87 0.45
CA ALA A 117 -8.85 4.65 -0.80
C ALA A 117 -7.38 5.04 -1.00
N THR A 118 -6.72 5.46 0.06
CA THR A 118 -5.30 5.84 0.05
C THR A 118 -4.39 4.68 -0.35
N ALA A 119 -4.63 3.48 0.20
CA ALA A 119 -3.92 2.26 -0.17
C ALA A 119 -4.15 1.87 -1.63
N GLY A 120 -5.37 2.09 -2.15
CA GLY A 120 -5.68 1.93 -3.57
C GLY A 120 -4.81 2.84 -4.44
N ALA A 121 -4.76 4.13 -4.12
CA ALA A 121 -4.00 5.14 -4.86
C ALA A 121 -2.48 4.92 -4.80
N GLN A 122 -1.95 4.46 -3.67
CA GLN A 122 -0.52 4.23 -3.45
C GLN A 122 0.13 3.34 -4.51
N ASN A 123 -0.61 2.35 -5.04
CA ASN A 123 -0.10 1.45 -6.07
C ASN A 123 0.32 2.16 -7.37
N ALA A 124 -0.07 3.43 -7.57
CA ALA A 124 0.29 4.23 -8.72
C ALA A 124 1.50 5.16 -8.48
N ILE A 125 2.10 5.19 -7.28
CA ILE A 125 3.25 6.06 -6.97
C ILE A 125 4.47 5.68 -7.82
N LEU A 126 4.80 4.39 -7.91
CA LEU A 126 5.92 3.90 -8.69
C LEU A 126 5.43 3.11 -9.91
N PRO A 127 5.89 3.46 -11.13
CA PRO A 127 5.59 2.66 -12.31
C PRO A 127 6.27 1.29 -12.20
N MET A 128 5.68 0.29 -12.85
CA MET A 128 6.27 -1.05 -12.91
C MET A 128 7.63 -0.97 -13.64
N ARG A 129 8.70 -1.44 -12.98
CA ARG A 129 10.05 -1.49 -13.54
C ARG A 129 10.76 -2.80 -13.21
N GLY A 130 11.17 -3.50 -14.26
CA GLY A 130 11.90 -4.75 -14.13
C GLY A 130 10.99 -5.91 -13.73
N ALA A 131 11.49 -6.76 -12.83
CA ALA A 131 10.87 -8.05 -12.53
C ALA A 131 9.81 -8.00 -11.42
N VAL A 132 9.81 -6.96 -10.59
CA VAL A 132 8.97 -6.89 -9.39
C VAL A 132 8.05 -5.66 -9.45
N ARG A 133 6.83 -5.81 -8.93
CA ARG A 133 5.89 -4.69 -8.74
C ARG A 133 6.31 -3.88 -7.52
N LEU A 134 6.66 -2.62 -7.73
CA LEU A 134 7.24 -1.74 -6.70
C LEU A 134 6.15 -0.97 -5.97
N GLY A 135 6.29 -0.80 -4.65
CA GLY A 135 5.35 -0.02 -3.84
C GLY A 135 3.94 -0.60 -3.78
N ALA A 136 3.80 -1.90 -4.09
CA ALA A 136 2.52 -2.58 -4.07
C ALA A 136 2.02 -2.76 -2.64
N THR A 137 0.71 -2.60 -2.45
CA THR A 137 0.00 -2.90 -1.21
C THR A 137 -0.50 -4.35 -1.14
N PHE A 138 -0.42 -5.08 -2.24
CA PHE A 138 -0.75 -6.50 -2.33
C PHE A 138 0.47 -7.32 -2.75
N VAL A 139 0.85 -8.30 -1.93
CA VAL A 139 2.09 -9.09 -2.12
C VAL A 139 1.84 -10.59 -2.29
N THR A 140 0.59 -11.07 -2.27
CA THR A 140 0.29 -12.49 -2.52
C THR A 140 0.82 -12.93 -3.88
N GLY A 141 0.61 -12.11 -4.92
CA GLY A 141 1.19 -12.35 -6.24
C GLY A 141 2.72 -12.28 -6.23
N THR A 142 3.32 -11.38 -5.45
CA THR A 142 4.79 -11.28 -5.30
C THR A 142 5.38 -12.56 -4.73
N LEU A 143 4.74 -13.16 -3.73
CA LEU A 143 5.19 -14.43 -3.15
C LEU A 143 5.09 -15.58 -4.15
N TYR A 144 3.99 -15.66 -4.91
CA TYR A 144 3.85 -16.63 -6.01
C TYR A 144 4.95 -16.44 -7.06
N MET A 145 5.20 -15.21 -7.50
CA MET A 145 6.25 -14.90 -8.47
C MET A 145 7.65 -15.25 -7.94
N ALA A 146 7.91 -15.13 -6.63
CA ALA A 146 9.16 -15.57 -6.03
C ALA A 146 9.36 -17.09 -6.21
N GLY A 147 8.33 -17.89 -5.93
CA GLY A 147 8.36 -19.35 -6.13
C GLY A 147 8.52 -19.73 -7.60
N GLN A 148 7.80 -19.04 -8.50
CA GLN A 148 7.94 -19.24 -9.95
C GLN A 148 9.36 -18.92 -10.43
N ASP A 149 9.94 -17.79 -10.04
CA ASP A 149 11.30 -17.40 -10.42
C ASP A 149 12.35 -18.33 -9.83
N LEU A 150 12.13 -18.85 -8.62
CA LEU A 150 13.02 -19.85 -8.02
C LEU A 150 12.99 -21.15 -8.84
N ALA A 151 11.82 -21.63 -9.22
CA ALA A 151 11.68 -22.83 -10.06
C ALA A 151 12.39 -22.65 -11.42
N LEU A 152 12.22 -21.49 -12.06
CA LEU A 152 12.92 -21.17 -13.32
C LEU A 152 14.45 -21.08 -13.11
N ALA A 153 14.90 -20.47 -12.01
CA ALA A 153 16.33 -20.36 -11.69
C ALA A 153 16.98 -21.73 -11.46
N LEU A 154 16.28 -22.65 -10.78
CA LEU A 154 16.74 -24.04 -10.59
C LEU A 154 16.88 -24.81 -11.90
N ARG A 155 16.10 -24.45 -12.92
CA ARG A 155 16.18 -25.01 -14.29
C ARG A 155 17.15 -24.25 -15.21
N GLY A 156 17.81 -23.20 -14.72
CA GLY A 156 18.66 -22.33 -15.54
C GLY A 156 17.88 -21.45 -16.54
N ALA A 157 16.56 -21.38 -16.42
CA ALA A 157 15.66 -20.62 -17.30
C ALA A 157 15.43 -19.17 -16.85
N ALA A 158 15.95 -18.78 -15.69
CA ALA A 158 15.90 -17.41 -15.16
C ALA A 158 17.18 -17.05 -14.37
N PRO A 159 17.47 -15.75 -14.15
CA PRO A 159 18.61 -15.34 -13.34
C PRO A 159 18.53 -15.89 -11.91
N LYS A 160 19.64 -16.47 -11.43
CA LYS A 160 19.73 -17.25 -10.18
C LYS A 160 19.18 -16.57 -8.93
N LEU A 161 19.23 -15.24 -8.87
CA LEU A 161 18.87 -14.44 -7.69
C LEU A 161 17.63 -13.55 -7.90
N ARG A 162 16.89 -13.69 -9.01
CA ARG A 162 15.73 -12.81 -9.29
C ARG A 162 14.59 -12.99 -8.31
N TRP A 163 14.37 -14.23 -7.86
CA TRP A 163 13.40 -14.58 -6.82
C TRP A 163 13.62 -13.83 -5.50
N LEU A 164 14.87 -13.52 -5.14
CA LEU A 164 15.18 -12.74 -3.93
C LEU A 164 14.63 -11.31 -4.00
N GLN A 165 14.49 -10.73 -5.20
CA GLN A 165 13.91 -9.39 -5.33
C GLN A 165 12.41 -9.39 -4.97
N HIS A 166 11.70 -10.46 -5.33
CA HIS A 166 10.30 -10.65 -4.94
C HIS A 166 10.18 -10.88 -3.43
N LEU A 167 11.01 -11.75 -2.85
CA LEU A 167 11.02 -11.97 -1.41
C LEU A 167 11.40 -10.72 -0.63
N ALA A 168 12.32 -9.90 -1.13
CA ALA A 168 12.69 -8.64 -0.49
C ALA A 168 11.48 -7.67 -0.40
N ILE A 169 10.65 -7.57 -1.44
CA ILE A 169 9.40 -6.80 -1.38
C ILE A 169 8.42 -7.41 -0.37
N TRP A 170 8.27 -8.74 -0.36
CA TRP A 170 7.39 -9.42 0.60
C TRP A 170 7.84 -9.20 2.05
N PHE A 171 9.13 -9.36 2.34
CA PHE A 171 9.72 -9.07 3.65
C PHE A 171 9.63 -7.58 4.00
N GLY A 172 9.66 -6.68 3.02
CA GLY A 172 9.38 -5.27 3.20
C GLY A 172 8.00 -5.05 3.80
N LEU A 173 6.95 -5.66 3.21
CA LEU A 173 5.59 -5.57 3.74
C LEU A 173 5.51 -6.16 5.15
N PHE A 174 6.07 -7.36 5.36
CA PHE A 174 6.05 -8.04 6.65
C PHE A 174 6.76 -7.23 7.74
N GLY A 175 7.97 -6.73 7.46
CA GLY A 175 8.73 -5.90 8.39
C GLY A 175 8.04 -4.57 8.70
N GLY A 176 7.43 -3.95 7.68
CA GLY A 176 6.59 -2.78 7.83
C GLY A 176 5.39 -3.03 8.77
N ALA A 177 4.67 -4.12 8.55
CA ALA A 177 3.53 -4.50 9.38
C ALA A 177 3.94 -4.83 10.82
N ALA A 178 5.05 -5.56 11.02
CA ALA A 178 5.59 -5.85 12.34
C ALA A 178 5.98 -4.57 13.09
N LEU A 179 6.65 -3.64 12.41
CA LEU A 179 7.00 -2.33 12.98
C LEU A 179 5.75 -1.50 13.28
N GLY A 180 4.78 -1.47 12.37
CA GLY A 180 3.52 -0.75 12.54
C GLY A 180 2.72 -1.25 13.73
N ALA A 181 2.58 -2.56 13.88
CA ALA A 181 1.92 -3.16 15.03
C ALA A 181 2.67 -2.88 16.36
N LEU A 182 4.00 -2.94 16.35
CA LEU A 182 4.83 -2.61 17.51
C LEU A 182 4.63 -1.15 17.94
N LEU A 183 4.72 -0.21 17.01
CA LEU A 183 4.52 1.22 17.27
C LEU A 183 3.08 1.51 17.71
N TYR A 184 2.10 0.86 17.09
CA TYR A 184 0.70 1.01 17.45
C TYR A 184 0.45 0.60 18.91
N ARG A 185 1.12 -0.44 19.40
CA ARG A 185 1.04 -0.83 20.82
C ARG A 185 1.53 0.25 21.78
N ILE A 186 2.44 1.12 21.32
CA ILE A 186 3.08 2.15 22.16
C ILE A 186 2.32 3.48 22.06
N VAL A 187 1.94 3.90 20.85
CA VAL A 187 1.38 5.24 20.58
C VAL A 187 0.01 5.23 19.87
N GLY A 188 -0.56 4.05 19.62
CA GLY A 188 -1.85 3.89 18.93
C GLY A 188 -1.82 4.44 17.51
N VAL A 189 -2.91 5.10 17.11
CA VAL A 189 -3.09 5.69 15.78
C VAL A 189 -2.03 6.74 15.41
N HIS A 190 -1.34 7.33 16.40
CA HIS A 190 -0.22 8.25 16.17
C HIS A 190 0.94 7.60 15.40
N THR A 191 0.98 6.27 15.30
CA THR A 191 1.89 5.53 14.41
C THR A 191 1.83 6.04 12.96
N LEU A 192 0.69 6.54 12.50
CA LEU A 192 0.53 7.11 11.16
C LEU A 192 1.39 8.36 10.92
N PHE A 193 1.90 9.05 11.96
CA PHE A 193 2.86 10.15 11.76
C PHE A 193 4.13 9.68 11.05
N LEU A 194 4.58 8.44 11.29
CA LEU A 194 5.72 7.86 10.58
C LEU A 194 5.41 7.69 9.08
N ALA A 195 4.21 7.21 8.76
CA ALA A 195 3.76 7.10 7.37
C ALA A 195 3.66 8.48 6.70
N VAL A 196 3.12 9.49 7.39
CA VAL A 196 3.07 10.88 6.90
C VAL A 196 4.47 11.42 6.60
N ALA A 197 5.44 11.18 7.48
CA ALA A 197 6.83 11.62 7.27
C ALA A 197 7.44 10.96 6.03
N ILE A 198 7.23 9.65 5.84
CA ILE A 198 7.74 8.93 4.67
C ILE A 198 7.06 9.41 3.39
N TYR A 199 5.73 9.55 3.35
CA TYR A 199 5.02 10.05 2.17
C TYR A 199 5.36 11.49 1.84
N THR A 200 5.65 12.32 2.85
CA THR A 200 6.19 13.68 2.64
C THR A 200 7.52 13.62 1.89
N ALA A 201 8.44 12.75 2.30
CA ALA A 201 9.71 12.59 1.60
C ALA A 201 9.51 12.14 0.14
N PHE A 202 8.60 11.21 -0.13
CA PHE A 202 8.25 10.80 -1.50
C PHE A 202 7.63 11.94 -2.32
N ALA A 203 6.68 12.69 -1.74
CA ALA A 203 6.05 13.82 -2.42
C ALA A 203 7.06 14.90 -2.80
N LEU A 204 7.94 15.29 -1.86
CA LEU A 204 8.98 16.30 -2.10
C LEU A 204 10.02 15.84 -3.13
N THR A 205 10.46 14.57 -3.05
CA THR A 205 11.44 14.03 -4.01
C THR A 205 10.87 13.91 -5.42
N HIS A 206 9.62 13.51 -5.57
CA HIS A 206 8.95 13.49 -6.88
C HIS A 206 8.68 14.90 -7.42
N LEU A 207 8.31 15.85 -6.56
CA LEU A 207 8.17 17.27 -6.95
C LEU A 207 9.49 17.85 -7.47
N TRP A 208 10.59 17.57 -6.77
CA TRP A 208 11.93 18.02 -7.17
C TRP A 208 12.42 17.34 -8.46
N ALA A 209 12.17 16.04 -8.63
CA ALA A 209 12.49 15.35 -9.88
C ALA A 209 11.68 15.89 -11.06
N GLY A 210 10.41 16.18 -10.81
CA GLY A 210 9.54 16.91 -11.73
C GLY A 210 10.20 18.23 -12.13
N SER A 211 10.51 19.12 -11.19
CA SER A 211 11.05 20.47 -11.47
C SER A 211 12.31 20.46 -12.34
N ARG A 212 13.26 19.54 -12.10
CA ARG A 212 14.51 19.39 -12.86
C ARG A 212 14.33 18.91 -14.30
N SER A 213 13.23 18.26 -14.63
CA SER A 213 13.02 17.75 -15.99
C SER A 213 12.62 18.85 -17.00
N ALA A 214 12.62 20.14 -16.59
CA ALA A 214 12.22 21.30 -17.41
C ALA A 214 13.41 22.18 -17.80
N THR A 215 14.58 21.89 -17.24
CA THR A 215 15.87 22.46 -17.62
C THR A 215 16.60 21.45 -18.48
#